data_AF-A6IVF4-F1
#
_entry.id   AF-A6IVF4-F1
#
_cell.length_a   1.000
_cell.length_b   1.000
_cell.length_c   1.000
_cell.angle_alpha   90.00
_cell.angle_beta   90.00
_cell.angle_gamma   90.00
#
_symmetry.space_group_name_H-M   'P 1'
#
loop_
_entity.id
_entity.type
_entity.pdbx_description
1 polymer ?
#
loop_
_entity_poly.entity_id
_entity_poly.type
_entity_poly.pdbx_seq_one_letter_code
_entity_poly.pdbx_strand_id
1 'polypeptide(L)'
;MNLCWNEIKKKSHNLRARLEAFSDHSGKLQLPLQEIIDWLSQKDEELSAQLPLQGDVALVQQEKETHAAFMEEVKSKGPYIYSVLESAQAFLSQHPFEELEESHSESKDTSPRQRIQNLSRFVWKQATVASELWEKLTARCVDQHRHIEHTLEHLLEIQGAMEELSSTLTQAEGVRATWEPIGDLFIDSLPEHIQAIKVCRDPSLTET
;
A
#
# COMPACT_ATOMS: atom_id res chain seq x y z
N MET A 1 18.42 -33.92 -56.46
CA MET A 1 17.60 -34.48 -55.36
C MET A 1 18.15 -34.19 -53.95
N ASN A 2 19.45 -33.91 -53.76
CA ASN A 2 20.05 -33.63 -52.44
C ASN A 2 19.78 -32.22 -51.85
N LEU A 3 19.47 -31.21 -52.68
CA LEU A 3 19.26 -29.83 -52.22
C LEU A 3 17.97 -29.67 -51.41
N CYS A 4 16.86 -30.27 -51.87
CA CYS A 4 15.58 -30.25 -51.17
C CYS A 4 15.70 -30.93 -49.79
N TRP A 5 16.42 -32.06 -49.73
CA TRP A 5 16.67 -32.78 -48.49
C TRP A 5 17.51 -31.97 -47.49
N ASN A 6 18.56 -31.29 -47.97
CA ASN A 6 19.39 -30.42 -47.14
C ASN A 6 18.61 -29.21 -46.60
N GLU A 7 17.74 -28.60 -47.41
CA GLU A 7 16.86 -27.50 -46.98
C GLU A 7 15.84 -27.95 -45.93
N ILE A 8 15.22 -29.12 -46.10
CA ILE A 8 14.31 -29.69 -45.10
C ILE A 8 15.07 -29.98 -43.80
N LYS A 9 16.27 -30.56 -43.88
CA LYS A 9 17.11 -30.84 -42.70
C LYS A 9 17.53 -29.56 -41.97
N LYS A 10 17.90 -28.51 -42.71
CA LYS A 10 18.24 -27.18 -42.17
C LYS A 10 17.03 -26.52 -41.50
N LYS A 11 15.86 -26.57 -42.13
CA LYS A 11 14.60 -26.06 -41.54
C LYS A 11 14.19 -26.83 -40.28
N SER A 12 14.32 -28.16 -40.29
CA SER A 12 14.04 -29.00 -39.12
C SER A 12 14.99 -28.70 -37.96
N HIS A 13 16.28 -28.55 -38.24
CA HIS A 13 17.28 -28.19 -37.22
C HIS A 13 17.03 -26.80 -36.65
N ASN A 14 16.73 -25.80 -37.49
CA ASN A 14 16.38 -24.46 -37.04
C ASN A 14 15.10 -24.44 -36.20
N LEU A 15 14.07 -25.19 -36.58
CA LEU A 15 12.85 -25.32 -35.81
C LEU A 15 13.11 -25.98 -34.44
N ARG A 16 13.93 -27.04 -34.39
CA ARG A 16 14.31 -27.70 -33.14
C ARG A 16 15.07 -26.76 -32.21
N ALA A 17 16.11 -26.08 -32.71
CA ALA A 17 16.88 -25.12 -31.93
C ALA A 17 16.02 -23.97 -31.37
N ARG A 18 15.04 -23.50 -32.15
CA ARG A 18 14.06 -22.49 -31.70
C ARG A 18 13.14 -23.03 -30.61
N LEU A 19 12.71 -24.28 -30.70
CA LEU A 19 11.84 -24.91 -29.70
C LEU A 19 12.59 -25.17 -28.38
N GLU A 20 13.84 -25.61 -28.47
CA GLU A 20 14.71 -25.79 -27.29
C GLU A 20 14.96 -24.45 -26.60
N ALA A 21 15.37 -23.42 -27.35
CA ALA A 21 15.57 -22.08 -26.81
C ALA A 21 14.28 -21.52 -26.18
N PHE A 22 13.13 -21.72 -26.81
CA PHE A 22 11.83 -21.31 -26.27
C PHE A 22 11.50 -22.00 -24.95
N SER A 23 11.65 -23.33 -24.90
CA SER A 23 11.39 -24.13 -23.69
C SER A 23 12.25 -23.66 -22.51
N ASP A 24 13.53 -23.40 -22.76
CA ASP A 24 14.47 -22.94 -21.75
C ASP A 24 14.14 -21.53 -21.25
N HIS A 25 13.76 -20.61 -22.14
CA HIS A 25 13.40 -19.24 -21.74
C HIS A 25 12.06 -19.20 -21.00
N SER A 26 11.04 -19.94 -21.45
CA SER A 26 9.75 -19.98 -20.77
C SER A 26 9.85 -20.61 -19.38
N GLY A 27 10.63 -21.69 -19.22
CA GLY A 27 10.81 -22.36 -17.93
C GLY A 27 11.52 -21.48 -16.89
N LYS A 28 12.45 -20.63 -17.34
CA LYS A 28 13.13 -19.65 -16.47
C LYS A 28 12.25 -18.51 -16.01
N LEU A 29 11.17 -18.20 -16.73
CA LEU A 29 10.28 -17.09 -16.44
C LEU A 29 9.06 -17.49 -15.61
N GLN A 30 8.60 -18.75 -15.75
CA GLN A 30 7.47 -19.27 -14.99
C GLN A 30 7.68 -19.19 -13.48
N LEU A 31 8.86 -19.60 -12.99
CA LEU A 31 9.16 -19.59 -11.56
C LEU A 31 9.20 -18.17 -10.99
N PRO A 32 9.96 -17.21 -11.56
CA PRO A 32 9.95 -15.82 -11.08
C PRO A 32 8.58 -15.15 -11.13
N LEU A 33 7.77 -15.41 -12.18
CA LEU A 33 6.42 -14.87 -12.26
C LEU A 33 5.51 -15.40 -11.15
N GLN A 34 5.57 -16.70 -10.87
CA GLN A 34 4.82 -17.28 -9.77
C GLN A 34 5.29 -16.74 -8.42
N GLU A 35 6.61 -16.65 -8.21
CA GLU A 35 7.20 -16.10 -6.97
C GLU A 35 6.74 -14.66 -6.70
N ILE A 36 6.69 -13.79 -7.71
CA ILE A 36 6.20 -12.42 -7.51
C ILE A 36 4.71 -12.42 -7.21
N ILE A 37 3.89 -13.25 -7.86
CA ILE A 37 2.44 -13.31 -7.61
C ILE A 37 2.15 -13.81 -6.19
N ASP A 38 2.84 -14.85 -5.74
CA ASP A 38 2.67 -15.40 -4.40
C ASP A 38 3.07 -14.37 -3.35
N TRP A 39 4.21 -13.71 -3.54
CA TRP A 39 4.67 -12.67 -2.63
C TRP A 39 3.72 -11.46 -2.62
N LEU A 40 3.23 -11.01 -3.78
CA LEU A 40 2.27 -9.91 -3.89
C LEU A 40 0.95 -10.24 -3.20
N SER A 41 0.45 -11.45 -3.39
CA SER A 41 -0.79 -11.92 -2.77
C SER A 41 -0.63 -11.98 -1.25
N GLN A 42 0.50 -12.53 -0.77
CA GLN A 42 0.82 -12.56 0.66
C GLN A 42 0.89 -11.14 1.26
N LYS A 43 1.51 -10.19 0.56
CA LYS A 43 1.60 -8.80 1.03
C LYS A 43 0.25 -8.07 0.99
N ASP A 44 -0.60 -8.36 0.01
CA ASP A 44 -1.97 -7.84 -0.05
C ASP A 44 -2.82 -8.38 1.12
N GLU A 45 -2.62 -9.64 1.50
CA GLU A 45 -3.25 -10.24 2.69
C GLU A 45 -2.72 -9.63 3.99
N GLU A 46 -1.40 -9.47 4.14
CA GLU A 46 -0.76 -8.81 5.28
C GLU A 46 -1.31 -7.40 5.49
N LEU A 47 -1.41 -6.61 4.41
CA LEU A 47 -1.98 -5.26 4.43
C LEU A 47 -3.48 -5.27 4.74
N SER A 48 -4.21 -6.33 4.36
CA SER A 48 -5.64 -6.47 4.68
C SER A 48 -5.90 -6.94 6.11
N ALA A 49 -4.93 -7.61 6.72
CA ALA A 49 -5.01 -8.05 8.11
C ALA A 49 -4.76 -6.91 9.10
N GLN A 50 -4.21 -5.78 8.66
CA GLN A 50 -4.11 -4.57 9.48
C GLN A 50 -5.51 -4.13 9.90
N LEU A 51 -5.75 -4.12 11.21
CA LEU A 51 -7.03 -3.69 11.80
C LEU A 51 -7.24 -2.19 11.57
N PRO A 52 -8.51 -1.70 11.62
CA PRO A 52 -8.76 -0.27 11.66
C PRO A 52 -7.98 0.37 12.81
N LEU A 53 -7.40 1.54 12.55
CA LEU A 53 -6.67 2.34 13.53
C LEU A 53 -7.59 2.61 14.73
N GLN A 54 -7.29 1.97 15.85
CA GLN A 54 -7.98 2.14 17.12
C GLN A 54 -6.91 2.31 18.19
N GLY A 55 -6.91 3.45 18.88
CA GLY A 55 -5.93 3.70 19.93
C GLY A 55 -5.71 5.17 20.23
N ASP A 56 -4.83 5.41 21.19
CA ASP A 56 -4.28 6.72 21.49
C ASP A 56 -3.17 7.10 20.47
N VAL A 57 -2.63 8.32 20.61
CA VAL A 57 -1.56 8.84 19.74
C VAL A 57 -0.35 7.90 19.69
N ALA A 58 0.00 7.26 20.80
CA ALA A 58 1.17 6.39 20.87
C ALA A 58 1.01 5.14 20.01
N LEU A 59 -0.16 4.50 20.03
CA LEU A 59 -0.44 3.33 19.20
C LEU A 59 -0.47 3.67 17.71
N VAL A 60 -1.08 4.80 17.33
CA VAL A 60 -1.11 5.24 15.92
C VAL A 60 0.30 5.61 15.43
N GLN A 61 1.13 6.20 16.27
CA GLN A 61 2.52 6.49 15.96
C GLN A 61 3.35 5.20 15.77
N GLN A 62 3.12 4.19 16.60
CA GLN A 62 3.72 2.87 16.42
C GLN A 62 3.28 2.24 15.09
N GLU A 63 1.99 2.30 14.76
CA GLU A 63 1.48 1.75 13.49
C GLU A 63 2.03 2.50 12.27
N LYS A 64 2.29 3.81 12.40
CA LYS A 64 2.99 4.58 11.37
C LYS A 64 4.40 4.05 11.12
N GLU A 65 5.13 3.69 12.17
CA GLU A 65 6.48 3.13 12.05
C GLU A 65 6.47 1.72 11.46
N THR A 66 5.54 0.86 11.88
CA THR A 66 5.38 -0.50 11.31
C THR A 66 5.02 -0.42 9.84
N HIS A 67 4.08 0.46 9.46
CA HIS A 67 3.69 0.66 8.06
C HIS A 67 4.81 1.26 7.22
N ALA A 68 5.64 2.16 7.77
CA ALA A 68 6.81 2.69 7.09
C ALA A 68 7.83 1.58 6.77
N ALA A 69 8.07 0.65 7.70
CA ALA A 69 8.92 -0.50 7.46
C ALA A 69 8.35 -1.43 6.38
N PHE A 70 7.03 -1.69 6.41
CA PHE A 70 6.34 -2.45 5.37
C PHE A 70 6.49 -1.81 3.98
N MET A 71 6.30 -0.49 3.89
CA MET A 71 6.49 0.25 2.62
C MET A 71 7.91 0.16 2.09
N GLU A 72 8.93 0.25 2.95
CA GLU A 72 10.32 0.07 2.52
C GLU A 72 10.61 -1.36 2.05
N GLU A 73 10.02 -2.38 2.68
CA GLU A 73 10.10 -3.76 2.17
C GLU A 73 9.49 -3.86 0.76
N VAL A 74 8.28 -3.32 0.56
CA VAL A 74 7.60 -3.33 -0.75
C VAL A 74 8.43 -2.63 -1.80
N LYS A 75 8.93 -1.43 -1.48
CA LYS A 75 9.80 -0.63 -2.35
C LYS A 75 11.11 -1.35 -2.70
N SER A 76 11.71 -2.06 -1.74
CA SER A 76 12.95 -2.81 -1.97
C SER A 76 12.77 -3.96 -2.96
N LYS A 77 11.57 -4.56 -3.01
CA LYS A 77 11.22 -5.65 -3.93
C LYS A 77 10.85 -5.14 -5.33
N GLY A 78 10.45 -3.87 -5.46
CA GLY A 78 10.05 -3.22 -6.70
C GLY A 78 10.99 -3.47 -7.89
N PRO A 79 12.31 -3.20 -7.78
CA PRO A 79 13.24 -3.45 -8.89
C PRO A 79 13.25 -4.89 -9.40
N TYR A 80 13.11 -5.87 -8.50
CA TYR A 80 13.02 -7.28 -8.88
C TYR A 80 11.73 -7.55 -9.66
N ILE A 81 10.59 -7.05 -9.16
CA ILE A 81 9.28 -7.20 -9.82
C ILE A 81 9.33 -6.61 -11.24
N TYR A 82 9.84 -5.37 -11.39
CA TYR A 82 10.01 -4.74 -12.69
C TYR A 82 10.92 -5.55 -13.61
N SER A 83 12.03 -6.09 -13.12
CA SER A 83 12.95 -6.90 -13.94
C SER A 83 12.31 -8.19 -14.45
N VAL A 84 11.45 -8.84 -13.65
CA VAL A 84 10.71 -10.04 -14.04
C VAL A 84 9.64 -9.71 -15.08
N LEU A 85 8.89 -8.62 -14.87
CA LEU A 85 7.88 -8.14 -15.82
C LEU A 85 8.51 -7.71 -17.16
N GLU A 86 9.66 -7.03 -17.13
CA GLU A 86 10.42 -6.66 -18.33
C GLU A 86 10.92 -7.90 -19.08
N SER A 87 11.43 -8.90 -18.35
CA SER A 87 11.83 -10.18 -18.93
C SER A 87 10.64 -10.90 -19.58
N ALA A 88 9.45 -10.83 -18.96
CA ALA A 88 8.23 -11.36 -19.54
C ALA A 88 7.81 -10.63 -20.80
N GLN A 89 7.86 -9.30 -20.80
CA GLN A 89 7.56 -8.49 -21.98
C GLN A 89 8.54 -8.77 -23.13
N ALA A 90 9.83 -8.91 -22.84
CA ALA A 90 10.85 -9.25 -23.82
C ALA A 90 10.59 -10.64 -24.44
N PHE A 91 10.20 -11.61 -23.62
CA PHE A 91 9.80 -12.94 -24.08
C PHE A 91 8.57 -12.90 -25.00
N LEU A 92 7.53 -12.17 -24.60
CA LEU A 92 6.29 -12.02 -25.39
C LEU A 92 6.53 -11.28 -26.71
N SER A 93 7.43 -10.30 -26.73
CA SER A 93 7.81 -9.55 -27.94
C SER A 93 8.51 -10.43 -28.97
N GLN A 94 9.31 -11.41 -28.51
CA GLN A 94 9.96 -12.41 -29.36
C GLN A 94 8.99 -13.51 -29.85
N HIS A 95 7.88 -13.69 -29.13
CA HIS A 95 6.86 -14.70 -29.40
C HIS A 95 5.45 -14.09 -29.40
N PRO A 96 5.11 -13.24 -30.40
CA PRO A 96 3.78 -12.67 -30.51
C PRO A 96 2.75 -13.80 -30.61
N PHE A 97 1.73 -13.72 -29.76
CA PHE A 97 0.58 -14.61 -29.84
C PHE A 97 -0.63 -13.77 -30.27
N GLU A 98 -1.47 -14.31 -31.14
CA GLU A 98 -2.77 -13.72 -31.46
C GLU A 98 -3.73 -14.04 -30.32
N GLU A 99 -4.38 -13.01 -29.80
CA GLU A 99 -5.41 -13.06 -28.75
C GLU A 99 -6.71 -13.71 -29.25
N LEU A 100 -6.73 -14.19 -30.50
CA LEU A 100 -7.92 -14.68 -31.18
C LEU A 100 -8.52 -15.91 -30.50
N GLU A 101 -9.84 -15.81 -30.37
CA GLU A 101 -10.79 -16.62 -29.62
C GLU A 101 -10.61 -18.13 -29.70
N GLU A 102 -11.09 -18.79 -28.65
CA GLU A 102 -11.12 -20.23 -28.43
C GLU A 102 -11.71 -21.01 -29.61
N SER A 103 -10.88 -21.38 -30.59
CA SER A 103 -11.17 -22.55 -31.42
C SER A 103 -10.80 -23.79 -30.61
N HIS A 104 -11.75 -24.26 -29.79
CA HIS A 104 -11.74 -25.60 -29.19
C HIS A 104 -11.37 -26.63 -30.26
N SER A 105 -10.10 -27.03 -30.27
CA SER A 105 -9.62 -28.17 -31.05
C SER A 105 -8.90 -29.10 -30.08
N GLU A 106 -9.69 -29.93 -29.44
CA GLU A 106 -9.23 -31.13 -28.74
C GLU A 106 -8.59 -32.07 -29.76
N SER A 107 -7.31 -31.83 -30.09
CA SER A 107 -6.48 -32.82 -30.77
C SER A 107 -5.30 -33.14 -29.88
N LYS A 108 -5.16 -34.42 -29.51
CA LYS A 108 -4.15 -34.97 -28.59
C LYS A 108 -2.69 -34.84 -29.08
N ASP A 109 -2.47 -34.21 -30.24
CA ASP A 109 -1.14 -33.89 -30.78
C ASP A 109 -0.99 -32.37 -30.92
N THR A 110 -0.68 -31.70 -29.82
CA THR A 110 -0.36 -30.27 -29.86
C THR A 110 0.90 -30.04 -30.69
N SER A 111 0.74 -29.40 -31.84
CA SER A 111 1.85 -29.02 -32.70
C SER A 111 2.84 -28.15 -31.90
N PRO A 112 4.15 -28.19 -32.22
CA PRO A 112 5.13 -27.37 -31.51
C PRO A 112 4.79 -25.86 -31.51
N ARG A 113 4.09 -25.38 -32.55
CA ARG A 113 3.58 -24.01 -32.63
C ARG A 113 2.50 -23.72 -31.59
N GLN A 114 1.56 -24.64 -31.38
CA GLN A 114 0.51 -24.50 -30.35
C GLN A 114 1.11 -24.52 -28.94
N ARG A 115 2.16 -25.32 -28.70
CA ARG A 115 2.87 -25.31 -27.41
C ARG A 115 3.48 -23.95 -27.10
N ILE A 116 4.15 -23.33 -28.09
CA ILE A 116 4.68 -21.98 -27.97
C ILE A 116 3.57 -20.98 -27.63
N GLN A 117 2.47 -21.00 -28.39
CA GLN A 117 1.35 -20.08 -28.17
C GLN A 117 0.70 -20.24 -26.78
N ASN A 118 0.52 -21.48 -26.31
CA ASN A 118 -0.06 -21.74 -24.99
C ASN A 118 0.83 -21.21 -23.86
N LEU A 119 2.15 -21.37 -23.99
CA LEU A 119 3.12 -20.88 -23.01
C LEU A 119 3.24 -19.35 -23.07
N SER A 120 3.24 -18.73 -24.25
CA SER A 120 3.14 -17.26 -24.39
C SER A 120 1.88 -16.72 -23.72
N ARG A 121 0.72 -17.36 -23.94
CA ARG A 121 -0.54 -16.97 -23.28
C ARG A 121 -0.46 -17.11 -21.76
N PHE A 122 0.16 -18.18 -21.25
CA PHE A 122 0.36 -18.37 -19.82
C PHE A 122 1.23 -17.28 -19.22
N VAL A 123 2.40 -17.02 -19.82
CA VAL A 123 3.32 -15.95 -19.40
C VAL A 123 2.63 -14.60 -19.40
N TRP A 124 1.86 -14.30 -20.45
CA TRP A 124 1.09 -13.06 -20.53
C TRP A 124 0.08 -12.94 -19.40
N LYS A 125 -0.75 -13.97 -19.16
CA LYS A 125 -1.72 -13.96 -18.06
C LYS A 125 -1.05 -13.72 -16.70
N GLN A 126 0.05 -14.41 -16.44
CA GLN A 126 0.79 -14.28 -15.19
C GLN A 126 1.42 -12.89 -15.04
N ALA A 127 2.05 -12.36 -16.10
CA ALA A 127 2.60 -11.01 -16.09
C ALA A 127 1.52 -9.94 -15.88
N THR A 128 0.35 -10.08 -16.50
CA THR A 128 -0.80 -9.19 -16.30
C THR A 128 -1.28 -9.22 -14.86
N VAL A 129 -1.50 -10.42 -14.29
CA VAL A 129 -1.92 -10.57 -12.88
C VAL A 129 -0.89 -9.96 -11.94
N ALA A 130 0.39 -10.25 -12.13
CA ALA A 130 1.47 -9.68 -11.31
C ALA A 130 1.50 -8.14 -11.40
N SER A 131 1.32 -7.57 -12.59
CA SER A 131 1.25 -6.13 -12.79
C SER A 131 0.05 -5.52 -12.06
N GLU A 132 -1.14 -6.11 -12.19
CA GLU A 132 -2.35 -5.63 -11.51
C GLU A 132 -2.22 -5.69 -9.99
N LEU A 133 -1.66 -6.79 -9.45
CA LEU A 133 -1.41 -6.95 -8.02
C LEU A 133 -0.40 -5.93 -7.51
N TRP A 134 0.67 -5.65 -8.26
CA TRP A 134 1.67 -4.65 -7.89
C TRP A 134 1.09 -3.23 -7.83
N GLU A 135 0.34 -2.82 -8.87
CA GLU A 135 -0.32 -1.51 -8.90
C GLU A 135 -1.35 -1.39 -7.77
N LYS A 136 -2.15 -2.44 -7.53
CA LYS A 136 -3.12 -2.46 -6.43
C LYS A 136 -2.42 -2.34 -5.07
N LEU A 137 -1.39 -3.15 -4.81
CA LEU A 137 -0.67 -3.16 -3.54
C LEU A 137 -0.03 -1.80 -3.26
N THR A 138 0.67 -1.23 -4.24
CA THR A 138 1.33 0.07 -4.10
C THR A 138 0.32 1.20 -3.87
N ALA A 139 -0.81 1.22 -4.58
CA ALA A 139 -1.89 2.17 -4.33
C ALA A 139 -2.44 2.05 -2.90
N ARG A 140 -2.74 0.82 -2.46
CA ARG A 140 -3.22 0.58 -1.09
C ARG A 140 -2.21 0.98 -0.02
N CYS A 141 -0.91 0.77 -0.25
CA CYS A 141 0.14 1.22 0.69
C CYS A 141 0.08 2.74 0.90
N VAL A 142 -0.08 3.49 -0.19
CA VAL A 142 -0.16 4.95 -0.15
C VAL A 142 -1.44 5.42 0.55
N ASP A 143 -2.58 4.78 0.26
CA ASP A 143 -3.85 5.15 0.89
C ASP A 143 -3.85 4.83 2.39
N GLN A 144 -3.31 3.68 2.79
CA GLN A 144 -3.14 3.32 4.20
C GLN A 144 -2.23 4.33 4.91
N HIS A 145 -1.11 4.72 4.29
CA HIS A 145 -0.21 5.72 4.85
C HIS A 145 -0.92 7.07 5.07
N ARG A 146 -1.66 7.56 4.07
CA ARG A 146 -2.46 8.80 4.19
C ARG A 146 -3.48 8.70 5.31
N HIS A 147 -4.15 7.56 5.42
CA HIS A 147 -5.14 7.32 6.46
C HIS A 147 -4.52 7.36 7.87
N ILE A 148 -3.33 6.76 8.04
CA ILE A 148 -2.55 6.83 9.28
C ILE A 148 -2.17 8.28 9.62
N GLU A 149 -1.58 9.02 8.67
CA GLU A 149 -1.19 10.43 8.90
C GLU A 149 -2.40 11.28 9.32
N HIS A 150 -3.51 11.20 8.58
CA HIS A 150 -4.72 11.96 8.87
C HIS A 150 -5.29 11.61 10.25
N THR A 151 -5.28 10.32 10.62
CA THR A 151 -5.77 9.87 11.93
C THR A 151 -4.89 10.43 13.04
N LEU A 152 -3.57 10.42 12.86
CA LEU A 152 -2.61 10.96 13.82
C LEU A 152 -2.79 12.48 13.99
N GLU A 153 -2.90 13.22 12.90
CA GLU A 153 -3.16 14.67 12.92
C GLU A 153 -4.42 14.99 13.73
N HIS A 154 -5.53 14.32 13.43
CA HIS A 154 -6.81 14.54 14.12
C HIS A 154 -6.75 14.18 15.61
N LEU A 155 -6.04 13.11 15.98
CA LEU A 155 -5.83 12.75 17.39
C LEU A 155 -5.00 13.80 18.13
N LEU A 156 -3.96 14.34 17.50
CA LEU A 156 -3.13 15.40 18.07
C LEU A 156 -3.92 16.70 18.25
N GLU A 157 -4.79 17.06 17.30
CA GLU A 157 -5.69 18.21 17.42
C GLU A 157 -6.64 18.08 18.63
N ILE A 158 -7.26 16.90 18.79
CA ILE A 158 -8.12 16.62 19.94
C ILE A 158 -7.33 16.71 21.24
N GLN A 159 -6.14 16.12 21.29
CA GLN A 159 -5.29 16.16 22.47
C GLN A 159 -4.91 17.61 22.84
N GLY A 160 -4.54 18.43 21.86
CA GLY A 160 -4.24 19.85 22.08
C GLY A 160 -5.44 20.62 22.62
N ALA A 161 -6.63 20.45 22.02
CA ALA A 161 -7.84 21.08 22.52
C ALA A 161 -8.21 20.63 23.94
N MET A 162 -7.98 19.36 24.27
CA MET A 162 -8.18 18.84 25.63
C MET A 162 -7.18 19.44 26.63
N GLU A 163 -5.92 19.60 26.24
CA GLU A 163 -4.88 20.24 27.07
C GLU A 163 -5.23 21.71 27.34
N GLU A 164 -5.66 22.47 26.33
CA GLU A 164 -6.14 23.85 26.48
C GLU A 164 -7.34 23.93 27.43
N LEU A 165 -8.37 23.10 27.24
CA LEU A 165 -9.54 23.04 28.12
C LEU A 165 -9.14 22.66 29.57
N SER A 166 -8.21 21.72 29.75
CA SER A 166 -7.74 21.34 31.07
C SER A 166 -6.99 22.48 31.77
N SER A 167 -6.22 23.27 31.02
CA SER A 167 -5.50 24.44 31.54
C SER A 167 -6.45 25.55 31.99
N THR A 168 -7.47 25.85 31.16
CA THR A 168 -8.49 26.86 31.48
C THR A 168 -9.35 26.43 32.67
N LEU A 169 -9.68 25.13 32.77
CA LEU A 169 -10.38 24.58 33.92
C LEU A 169 -9.53 24.70 35.20
N THR A 170 -8.25 24.32 35.14
CA THR A 170 -7.34 24.41 36.29
C THR A 170 -7.16 25.86 36.74
N GLN A 171 -7.09 26.81 35.80
CA GLN A 171 -7.05 28.23 36.10
C GLN A 171 -8.35 28.70 36.79
N ALA A 172 -9.51 28.34 36.26
CA ALA A 172 -10.81 28.68 36.84
C ALA A 172 -10.99 28.08 38.24
N GLU A 173 -10.57 26.84 38.45
CA GLU A 173 -10.55 26.19 39.76
C GLU A 173 -9.59 26.89 40.73
N GLY A 174 -8.42 27.31 40.26
CA GLY A 174 -7.46 28.11 41.01
C GLY A 174 -8.05 29.45 41.46
N VAL A 175 -8.70 30.19 40.57
CA VAL A 175 -9.40 31.45 40.90
C VAL A 175 -10.50 31.18 41.93
N ARG A 176 -11.32 30.15 41.73
CA ARG A 176 -12.37 29.77 42.68
C ARG A 176 -11.82 29.44 44.06
N ALA A 177 -10.65 28.82 44.16
CA ALA A 177 -10.02 28.49 45.44
C ALA A 177 -9.56 29.72 46.24
N THR A 178 -9.39 30.88 45.59
CA THR A 178 -9.02 32.14 46.25
C THR A 178 -10.21 32.89 46.86
N TRP A 179 -11.44 32.47 46.57
CA TRP A 179 -12.63 33.18 47.06
C TRP A 179 -12.86 32.90 48.55
N GLU A 180 -12.88 33.96 49.35
CA GLU A 180 -13.21 33.87 50.78
C GLU A 180 -14.71 33.58 50.97
N PRO A 181 -15.09 32.83 52.02
CA PRO A 181 -16.50 32.67 52.37
C PRO A 181 -17.14 34.04 52.57
N ILE A 182 -18.37 34.21 52.07
CA ILE A 182 -19.08 35.51 52.12
C ILE A 182 -19.22 36.05 53.55
N GLY A 183 -19.19 35.19 54.56
CA GLY A 183 -19.23 35.57 55.98
C GLY A 183 -17.95 36.23 56.51
N ASP A 184 -16.81 36.05 55.82
CA ASP A 184 -15.50 36.55 56.25
C ASP A 184 -15.07 37.80 55.47
N LEU A 185 -15.84 38.20 54.43
CA LEU A 185 -15.57 39.37 53.60
C LEU A 185 -15.88 40.68 54.33
N PHE A 186 -14.94 41.63 54.31
CA PHE A 186 -15.21 43.01 54.69
C PHE A 186 -16.02 43.72 53.60
N ILE A 187 -16.93 44.62 54.00
CA ILE A 187 -17.81 45.34 53.05
C ILE A 187 -16.99 46.14 52.02
N ASP A 188 -15.83 46.64 52.42
CA ASP A 188 -14.96 47.46 51.57
C ASP A 188 -14.21 46.63 50.50
N SER A 189 -14.06 45.31 50.68
CA SER A 189 -13.40 44.39 49.72
C SER A 189 -14.39 43.67 48.78
N LEU A 190 -15.70 43.82 48.98
CA LEU A 190 -16.75 43.29 48.10
C LEU A 190 -16.63 43.75 46.63
N PRO A 191 -16.32 45.02 46.31
CA PRO A 191 -16.21 45.47 44.92
C PRO A 191 -15.11 44.73 44.15
N GLU A 192 -13.98 44.45 44.81
CA GLU A 192 -12.82 43.77 44.26
C GLU A 192 -13.13 42.28 44.02
N HIS A 193 -13.79 41.61 44.97
CA HIS A 193 -14.26 40.23 44.81
C HIS A 193 -15.27 40.09 43.66
N ILE A 194 -16.22 41.03 43.53
CA ILE A 194 -17.18 41.04 42.42
C ILE A 194 -16.48 41.24 41.07
N GLN A 195 -15.44 42.07 41.01
CA GLN A 195 -14.62 42.21 39.79
C GLN A 195 -13.87 40.91 39.46
N ALA A 196 -13.23 40.26 40.44
CA ALA A 196 -12.53 39.00 40.22
C ALA A 196 -13.46 37.88 39.70
N ILE A 197 -14.68 37.78 40.24
CA ILE A 197 -15.70 36.81 39.79
C ILE A 197 -16.17 37.14 38.36
N LYS A 198 -16.32 38.43 38.02
CA LYS A 198 -16.71 38.85 36.65
C LYS A 198 -15.64 38.51 35.62
N VAL A 199 -14.37 38.75 35.93
CA VAL A 199 -13.23 38.40 35.05
C VAL A 199 -13.13 36.88 34.84
N CYS A 200 -13.42 36.09 35.88
CA CYS A 200 -13.48 34.63 35.75
C CYS A 200 -14.65 34.14 34.88
N ARG A 201 -15.77 34.88 34.85
CA ARG A 201 -16.97 34.54 34.08
C ARG A 201 -16.82 34.90 32.59
N ASP A 202 -16.18 36.02 32.31
CA ASP A 202 -15.96 36.54 30.96
C ASP A 202 -14.47 36.87 30.78
N PRO A 203 -13.63 35.90 30.41
CA PRO A 203 -12.19 36.13 30.20
C PRO A 203 -11.88 37.08 29.04
N SER A 204 -12.86 37.39 28.17
CA SER A 204 -12.75 38.42 27.12
C SER A 204 -12.76 39.86 27.63
N LEU A 205 -12.97 40.10 28.94
CA LEU A 205 -12.94 41.42 29.55
C LEU A 205 -11.53 41.89 29.96
N THR A 206 -10.49 41.06 29.79
CA THR A 206 -9.09 41.41 30.12
C THR A 206 -8.32 41.97 28.92
N GLU A 207 -8.87 41.93 27.70
CA GLU A 207 -8.28 42.49 26.48
C GLU A 207 -8.94 43.84 26.11
N THR A 208 -8.78 44.87 26.93
CA THR A 208 -8.98 46.30 26.54
C THR A 208 -8.07 47.23 27.30
#